data_AF-A0A7S8HGL4-F1
#
_entry.id   AF-A0A7S8HGL4-F1
#
_cell.length_a   1.000
_cell.length_b   1.000
_cell.length_c   1.000
_cell.angle_alpha   90.00
_cell.angle_beta   90.00
_cell.angle_gamma   90.00
#
_symmetry.space_group_name_H-M   'P 1'
#
loop_
_entity.id
_entity.type
_entity.pdbx_description
1 polymer ?
#
loop_
_entity_poly.entity_id
_entity_poly.type
_entity_poly.pdbx_seq_one_letter_code
_entity_poly.pdbx_strand_id
1 'polypeptide(L)'
;MGSYAKIIRFDDYGFNCKPYYINNFHTANRQTRGYTNSFNLINSKIDSLHTYKQKVNESSIIKYDSKPLVGCFCFLDEFDNDRFRESLKFRLNDKKNIAYIPTQELIWVRNTSHKGIQFPYFDTVLSEGGKVSTEFVPSIFNHLMWVKMPVYLALERTKLWKESHDGNLPEWLTEFYLMEQQLETLKKFPFFSLNSLISRLSGTISP
;
A
#
# COMPACT_ATOMS: atom_id res chain seq x y z
N MET A 1 21.35 -12.99 -4.88
CA MET A 1 19.91 -13.20 -5.18
C MET A 1 19.11 -12.17 -4.39
N GLY A 2 18.24 -11.39 -5.04
CA GLY A 2 17.42 -10.40 -4.35
C GLY A 2 16.31 -11.05 -3.50
N SER A 3 16.06 -10.50 -2.32
CA SER A 3 14.95 -10.93 -1.45
C SER A 3 13.63 -10.39 -2.01
N TYR A 4 12.55 -11.17 -1.87
CA TYR A 4 11.20 -10.81 -2.31
C TYR A 4 10.22 -10.89 -1.13
N ALA A 5 9.26 -9.99 -1.09
CA ALA A 5 8.17 -9.99 -0.12
C ALA A 5 6.87 -10.39 -0.79
N LYS A 6 6.07 -11.21 -0.11
CA LYS A 6 4.70 -11.51 -0.53
C LYS A 6 3.82 -10.29 -0.31
N ILE A 7 2.96 -10.03 -1.30
CA ILE A 7 1.96 -8.96 -1.25
C ILE A 7 0.61 -9.49 -1.66
N ILE A 8 -0.43 -8.88 -1.10
CA ILE A 8 -1.82 -9.30 -1.28
C ILE A 8 -2.61 -8.16 -1.88
N ARG A 9 -3.49 -8.48 -2.83
CA ARG A 9 -4.48 -7.55 -3.33
C ARG A 9 -5.85 -8.20 -3.39
N PHE A 10 -6.87 -7.47 -2.96
CA PHE A 10 -8.27 -7.88 -3.07
C PHE A 10 -8.91 -7.11 -4.22
N ASP A 11 -9.06 -7.80 -5.35
CA ASP A 11 -9.66 -7.29 -6.58
C ASP A 11 -9.99 -8.44 -7.54
N ASP A 12 -11.12 -8.38 -8.24
CA ASP A 12 -11.51 -9.42 -9.20
C ASP A 12 -10.60 -9.49 -10.44
N TYR A 13 -9.83 -8.43 -10.73
CA TYR A 13 -8.99 -8.29 -11.92
C TYR A 13 -7.48 -8.43 -11.64
N GLY A 14 -7.11 -8.95 -10.48
CA GLY A 14 -5.70 -9.14 -10.13
C GLY A 14 -4.98 -7.82 -9.86
N PHE A 15 -3.70 -7.75 -10.23
CA PHE A 15 -2.86 -6.56 -10.09
C PHE A 15 -2.99 -5.66 -11.33
N ASN A 16 -4.01 -4.79 -11.37
CA ASN A 16 -4.22 -3.72 -12.37
C ASN A 16 -4.31 -2.32 -11.75
N CYS A 17 -3.76 -1.29 -12.38
CA CYS A 17 -3.92 0.06 -11.88
C CYS A 17 -5.37 0.55 -12.04
N LYS A 18 -5.88 1.25 -11.02
CA LYS A 18 -7.17 1.95 -11.03
C LYS A 18 -6.95 3.40 -10.62
N PRO A 19 -7.79 4.35 -11.09
CA PRO A 19 -7.77 5.72 -10.61
C PRO A 19 -7.87 5.80 -9.09
N TYR A 20 -7.10 6.71 -8.51
CA TYR A 20 -6.99 6.87 -7.07
C TYR A 20 -8.24 7.49 -6.45
N TYR A 21 -9.03 8.26 -7.22
CA TYR A 21 -10.24 8.94 -6.77
C TYR A 21 -11.53 8.15 -7.05
N ILE A 22 -12.55 8.37 -6.21
CA ILE A 22 -13.90 7.83 -6.38
C ILE A 22 -14.78 8.76 -7.23
N ASN A 23 -15.44 8.17 -8.23
CA ASN A 23 -16.79 8.57 -8.61
C ASN A 23 -17.76 7.86 -7.66
N ASN A 24 -18.63 8.64 -7.01
CA ASN A 24 -19.70 8.24 -6.09
C ASN A 24 -19.98 6.73 -6.00
N PHE A 25 -19.86 6.17 -4.79
CA PHE A 25 -20.13 4.75 -4.47
C PHE A 25 -21.45 4.20 -5.02
N HIS A 26 -22.42 5.07 -5.28
CA HIS A 26 -23.74 4.72 -5.79
C HIS A 26 -23.79 4.48 -7.31
N THR A 27 -22.78 4.91 -8.08
CA THR A 27 -22.79 4.80 -9.56
C THR A 27 -21.56 4.09 -10.15
N ALA A 28 -20.54 3.79 -9.35
CA ALA A 28 -19.35 3.09 -9.82
C ALA A 28 -19.59 1.57 -9.98
N ASN A 29 -19.44 1.06 -11.20
CA ASN A 29 -19.37 -0.38 -11.46
C ASN A 29 -18.03 -0.96 -10.91
N ARG A 30 -17.89 -2.29 -10.76
CA ARG A 30 -16.70 -2.91 -10.16
C ARG A 30 -15.37 -2.54 -10.84
N GLN A 31 -15.40 -2.13 -12.11
CA GLN A 31 -14.22 -1.70 -12.86
C GLN A 31 -13.80 -0.26 -12.56
N THR A 32 -14.75 0.62 -12.20
CA THR A 32 -14.50 2.04 -11.91
C THR A 32 -14.48 2.40 -10.44
N ARG A 33 -14.58 1.42 -9.53
CA ARG A 33 -14.38 1.62 -8.09
C ARG A 33 -12.96 2.15 -7.82
N GLY A 34 -12.85 3.46 -7.67
CA GLY A 34 -11.67 4.12 -7.12
C GLY A 34 -11.55 3.92 -5.61
N TYR A 35 -10.50 4.47 -5.01
CA TYR A 35 -10.25 4.31 -3.57
C TYR A 35 -10.98 5.39 -2.78
N THR A 36 -11.54 4.99 -1.65
CA THR A 36 -12.45 5.78 -0.80
C THR A 36 -11.79 6.93 -0.05
N ASN A 37 -10.47 6.92 -0.04
CA ASN A 37 -9.62 7.66 0.87
C ASN A 37 -8.50 8.29 0.06
N SER A 38 -8.84 9.32 -0.71
CA SER A 38 -7.89 10.11 -1.50
C SER A 38 -7.11 11.05 -0.57
N PHE A 39 -5.87 10.70 -0.25
CA PHE A 39 -4.97 11.50 0.56
C PHE A 39 -3.76 11.95 -0.26
N ASN A 40 -3.22 13.11 0.10
CA ASN A 40 -2.03 13.66 -0.54
C ASN A 40 -0.81 12.74 -0.38
N LEU A 41 0.10 12.85 -1.33
CA LEU A 41 1.37 12.13 -1.31
C LEU A 41 2.45 13.09 -0.85
N ILE A 42 3.31 12.62 0.04
CA ILE A 42 4.54 13.27 0.45
C ILE A 42 5.66 12.58 -0.32
N ASN A 43 6.21 13.25 -1.34
CA ASN A 43 7.30 12.76 -2.17
C ASN A 43 8.65 12.79 -1.40
N SER A 44 8.67 12.15 -0.24
CA SER A 44 9.83 12.03 0.64
C SER A 44 9.98 10.57 1.04
N LYS A 45 11.24 10.13 1.09
CA LYS A 45 11.60 8.76 1.47
C LYS A 45 11.82 8.68 2.97
N ILE A 46 11.38 7.58 3.56
CA ILE A 46 11.70 7.22 4.93
C ILE A 46 12.95 6.35 4.91
N ASP A 47 13.99 6.83 5.58
CA ASP A 47 15.28 6.13 5.70
C ASP A 47 15.49 5.48 7.08
N SER A 48 14.67 5.85 8.08
CA SER A 48 14.74 5.30 9.44
C SER A 48 13.35 5.14 10.06
N LEU A 49 13.12 4.03 10.75
CA LEU A 49 11.88 3.78 11.50
C LEU A 49 11.79 4.55 12.81
N HIS A 50 12.89 5.13 13.28
CA HIS A 50 12.98 5.80 14.58
C HIS A 50 12.98 7.33 14.49
N THR A 51 12.87 7.89 13.28
CA THR A 51 12.78 9.32 13.04
C THR A 51 11.37 9.70 12.63
N TYR A 52 10.63 10.38 13.49
CA TYR A 52 9.23 10.75 13.29
C TYR A 52 8.99 12.25 13.53
N LYS A 53 7.82 12.73 13.13
CA LYS A 53 7.43 14.15 13.18
C LYS A 53 8.43 15.08 12.47
N GLN A 54 8.98 14.60 11.38
CA GLN A 54 9.88 15.34 10.52
C GLN A 54 9.12 16.45 9.77
N LYS A 55 9.88 17.45 9.32
CA LYS A 55 9.38 18.55 8.49
C LYS A 55 9.66 18.25 7.02
N VAL A 56 8.74 18.63 6.14
CA VAL A 56 8.92 18.55 4.67
C VAL A 56 8.58 19.88 4.04
N ASN A 57 9.14 20.15 2.87
CA ASN A 57 8.77 21.33 2.09
C ASN A 57 7.48 21.08 1.33
N GLU A 58 6.70 22.13 1.13
CA GLU A 58 5.43 22.11 0.40
C GLU A 58 5.58 21.61 -1.04
N SER A 59 6.72 21.92 -1.66
CA SER A 59 7.09 21.40 -2.99
C SER A 59 7.22 19.87 -3.06
N SER A 60 7.29 19.18 -1.92
CA SER A 60 7.28 17.72 -1.84
C SER A 60 5.87 17.14 -1.80
N ILE A 61 4.83 17.96 -1.66
CA ILE A 61 3.44 17.49 -1.58
C ILE A 61 2.86 17.38 -2.99
N ILE A 62 2.32 16.21 -3.32
CA ILE A 62 1.54 15.96 -4.54
C ILE A 62 0.08 15.88 -4.12
N LYS A 63 -0.71 16.89 -4.52
CA LYS A 63 -2.14 16.95 -4.21
C LYS A 63 -2.90 15.88 -4.98
N TYR A 64 -3.79 15.14 -4.31
CA TYR A 64 -4.50 14.02 -4.93
C TYR A 64 -5.48 14.46 -6.04
N ASP A 65 -5.93 15.71 -6.02
CA ASP A 65 -6.87 16.31 -6.96
C ASP A 65 -6.18 16.93 -8.19
N SER A 66 -4.87 17.18 -8.11
CA SER A 66 -4.10 17.83 -9.18
C SER A 66 -3.95 16.96 -10.43
N LYS A 67 -3.82 15.64 -10.26
CA LYS A 67 -3.78 14.64 -11.35
C LYS A 67 -4.37 13.32 -10.85
N PRO A 68 -5.10 12.58 -11.71
CA PRO A 68 -5.45 11.18 -11.47
C PRO A 68 -4.20 10.37 -11.12
N LEU A 69 -3.99 10.07 -9.84
CA LEU A 69 -3.02 9.02 -9.50
C LEU A 69 -3.63 7.70 -9.97
N VAL A 70 -2.84 6.89 -10.64
CA VAL A 70 -3.27 5.61 -11.21
C VAL A 70 -2.34 4.55 -10.66
N GLY A 71 -2.94 3.55 -10.01
CA GLY A 71 -2.15 2.62 -9.21
C GLY A 71 -2.98 1.56 -8.52
N CYS A 72 -2.28 0.77 -7.73
CA CYS A 72 -2.69 -0.53 -7.28
C CYS A 72 -2.48 -0.62 -5.78
N PHE A 73 -3.58 -0.51 -5.06
CA PHE A 73 -3.60 -0.66 -3.61
C PHE A 73 -3.43 -2.14 -3.24
N CYS A 74 -2.51 -2.37 -2.33
CA CYS A 74 -2.06 -3.67 -1.92
C CYS A 74 -1.84 -3.70 -0.41
N PHE A 75 -1.61 -4.90 0.11
CA PHE A 75 -1.29 -5.16 1.50
C PHE A 75 -0.01 -5.97 1.59
N LEU A 76 0.83 -5.65 2.58
CA LEU A 76 1.96 -6.50 2.96
C LEU A 76 1.43 -7.85 3.46
N ASP A 77 2.28 -8.88 3.40
CA ASP A 77 1.94 -10.21 3.91
C ASP A 77 1.42 -10.12 5.35
N GLU A 78 0.49 -11.01 5.71
CA GLU A 78 -0.24 -11.09 6.99
C GLU A 78 -1.51 -10.24 7.14
N PHE A 79 -1.91 -9.47 6.12
CA PHE A 79 -3.28 -8.95 6.09
C PHE A 79 -4.28 -10.05 5.71
N ASP A 80 -5.40 -10.10 6.44
CA ASP A 80 -6.44 -11.12 6.27
C ASP A 80 -7.80 -10.48 5.95
N ASN A 81 -8.62 -11.17 5.17
CA ASN A 81 -9.92 -10.70 4.67
C ASN A 81 -10.89 -10.37 5.79
N ASP A 82 -10.89 -11.16 6.85
CA ASP A 82 -11.76 -10.98 8.02
C ASP A 82 -11.44 -9.68 8.78
N ARG A 83 -10.37 -8.97 8.37
CA ARG A 83 -9.87 -7.76 9.02
C ARG A 83 -10.25 -6.48 8.30
N PHE A 84 -10.97 -6.55 7.17
CA PHE A 84 -11.54 -5.36 6.55
C PHE A 84 -12.49 -4.66 7.53
N ARG A 85 -12.07 -3.50 8.04
CA ARG A 85 -12.92 -2.62 8.86
C ARG A 85 -13.80 -1.76 7.96
N GLU A 86 -14.68 -0.97 8.58
CA GLU A 86 -15.73 -0.16 7.94
C GLU A 86 -15.34 0.45 6.58
N SER A 87 -14.18 1.11 6.50
CA SER A 87 -13.68 1.79 5.30
C SER A 87 -13.36 0.88 4.11
N LEU A 88 -13.08 -0.42 4.32
CA LEU A 88 -12.70 -1.37 3.27
C LEU A 88 -13.64 -2.58 3.14
N LYS A 89 -14.78 -2.60 3.85
CA LYS A 89 -15.79 -3.66 3.74
C LYS A 89 -16.24 -3.94 2.30
N PHE A 90 -16.17 -2.94 1.42
CA PHE A 90 -16.51 -3.09 0.00
C PHE A 90 -15.62 -4.09 -0.77
N ARG A 91 -14.47 -4.50 -0.19
CA ARG A 91 -13.52 -5.48 -0.73
C ARG A 91 -13.72 -6.91 -0.21
N LEU A 92 -14.62 -7.13 0.75
CA LEU A 92 -14.84 -8.44 1.39
C LEU A 92 -15.13 -9.57 0.39
N ASN A 93 -15.76 -9.23 -0.73
CA ASN A 93 -16.15 -10.18 -1.77
C ASN A 93 -15.19 -10.20 -2.97
N ASP A 94 -14.11 -9.42 -2.94
CA ASP A 94 -13.15 -9.37 -4.03
C ASP A 94 -12.19 -10.56 -3.95
N LYS A 95 -11.74 -11.07 -5.10
CA LYS A 95 -10.74 -12.15 -5.15
C LYS A 95 -9.43 -11.75 -4.47
N LYS A 96 -8.87 -12.64 -3.63
CA LYS A 96 -7.52 -12.53 -3.06
C LYS A 96 -6.48 -12.91 -4.11
N ASN A 97 -5.63 -11.97 -4.48
CA ASN A 97 -4.51 -12.16 -5.41
C ASN A 97 -3.19 -12.03 -4.66
N ILE A 98 -2.22 -12.85 -5.04
CA ILE A 98 -0.91 -12.89 -4.41
C ILE A 98 0.16 -12.65 -5.48
N ALA A 99 1.12 -11.79 -5.17
CA ALA A 99 2.34 -11.56 -5.96
C ALA A 99 3.54 -11.38 -5.04
N TYR A 100 4.72 -11.26 -5.63
CA TYR A 100 5.96 -11.00 -4.93
C TYR A 100 6.65 -9.77 -5.48
N ILE A 101 7.09 -8.88 -4.60
CA ILE A 101 7.78 -7.64 -4.94
C ILE A 101 9.22 -7.67 -4.42
N PRO A 102 10.22 -7.14 -5.13
CA PRO A 102 11.58 -7.02 -4.60
C PRO A 102 11.59 -6.24 -3.28
N THR A 103 12.32 -6.70 -2.27
CA THR A 103 12.31 -6.00 -0.96
C THR A 103 13.00 -4.63 -1.00
N GLN A 104 13.81 -4.37 -2.02
CA GLN A 104 14.44 -3.07 -2.26
C GLN A 104 13.53 -2.09 -3.01
N GLU A 105 12.38 -2.56 -3.53
CA GLU A 105 11.45 -1.71 -4.24
C GLU A 105 10.92 -0.61 -3.31
N LEU A 106 10.84 0.61 -3.84
CA LEU A 106 10.31 1.75 -3.10
C LEU A 106 8.81 1.80 -3.30
N ILE A 107 8.02 1.71 -2.24
CA ILE A 107 6.54 1.70 -2.33
C ILE A 107 5.94 2.89 -1.57
N TRP A 108 4.68 3.21 -1.85
CA TRP A 108 3.95 4.24 -1.11
C TRP A 108 3.23 3.59 0.06
N VAL A 109 3.62 3.90 1.29
CA VAL A 109 2.96 3.41 2.52
C VAL A 109 2.27 4.57 3.24
N ARG A 110 1.38 4.29 4.19
CA ARG A 110 0.87 5.35 5.08
C ARG A 110 1.97 6.01 5.88
N ASN A 111 1.82 7.30 6.08
CA ASN A 111 2.67 8.18 6.89
C ASN A 111 2.51 7.91 8.39
N THR A 112 2.58 6.64 8.79
CA THR A 112 2.42 6.22 10.18
C THR A 112 3.61 5.35 10.58
N SER A 113 4.19 5.64 11.74
CA SER A 113 5.26 4.84 12.31
C SER A 113 4.73 3.60 13.05
N HIS A 114 5.65 2.73 13.45
CA HIS A 114 5.36 1.58 14.31
C HIS A 114 4.89 1.97 15.73
N LYS A 115 4.88 3.27 16.09
CA LYS A 115 4.33 3.78 17.35
C LYS A 115 2.84 4.13 17.28
N GLY A 116 2.23 4.03 16.09
CA GLY A 116 0.81 4.29 15.89
C GLY A 116 0.48 5.65 15.27
N ILE A 117 -0.82 5.90 15.08
CA ILE A 117 -1.37 7.02 14.30
C ILE A 117 -0.97 8.42 14.82
N GLN A 118 -0.62 8.53 16.09
CA GLN A 118 -0.18 9.79 16.72
C GLN A 118 1.28 10.15 16.41
N PHE A 119 2.00 9.23 15.75
CA PHE A 119 3.42 9.37 15.44
C PHE A 119 3.65 9.19 13.93
N PRO A 120 3.20 10.14 13.10
CA PRO A 120 3.51 10.13 11.68
C PRO A 120 4.99 10.39 11.43
N TYR A 121 5.51 9.95 10.28
CA TYR A 121 6.90 10.21 9.91
C TYR A 121 7.14 11.67 9.60
N PHE A 122 6.23 12.28 8.84
CA PHE A 122 6.21 13.71 8.54
C PHE A 122 4.94 14.34 9.10
N ASP A 123 5.07 15.44 9.84
CA ASP A 123 3.93 16.05 10.54
C ASP A 123 3.79 17.54 10.28
N THR A 124 4.81 18.16 9.68
CA THR A 124 4.82 19.60 9.42
C THR A 124 5.27 19.86 8.00
N VAL A 125 4.48 20.64 7.28
CA VAL A 125 4.82 21.13 5.94
C VAL A 125 5.30 22.57 6.05
N LEU A 126 6.41 22.88 5.40
CA LEU A 126 7.02 24.22 5.35
C LEU A 126 6.80 24.84 3.98
N SER A 127 6.41 26.11 3.94
CA SER A 127 6.38 26.90 2.71
C SER A 127 7.81 27.22 2.24
N GLU A 128 7.95 27.78 1.02
CA GLU A 128 9.26 28.14 0.44
C GLU A 128 10.10 29.09 1.33
N GLY A 129 9.45 29.84 2.22
CA GLY A 129 10.11 30.72 3.21
C GLY A 129 10.47 30.04 4.55
N GLY A 130 10.33 28.72 4.66
CA GLY A 130 10.64 27.95 5.88
C GLY A 130 9.63 28.11 7.02
N LYS A 131 8.52 28.83 6.78
CA LYS A 131 7.41 28.97 7.73
C LYS A 131 6.47 27.77 7.60
N VAL A 132 5.72 27.46 8.65
CA VAL A 132 4.66 26.43 8.56
C VAL A 132 3.67 26.84 7.46
N SER A 133 3.37 25.90 6.56
CA SER A 133 2.43 26.12 5.46
C SER A 133 1.04 26.39 6.03
N THR A 134 0.39 27.42 5.49
CA THR A 134 -1.01 27.73 5.80
C THR A 134 -1.99 26.86 5.03
N GLU A 135 -1.55 26.23 3.93
CA GLU A 135 -2.36 25.29 3.16
C GLU A 135 -2.35 23.90 3.79
N PHE A 136 -1.19 23.44 4.25
CA PHE A 136 -1.00 22.12 4.83
C PHE A 136 -0.76 22.18 6.33
N VAL A 137 -1.75 22.70 7.05
CA VAL A 137 -1.73 22.77 8.51
C VAL A 137 -1.71 21.36 9.09
N PRO A 138 -0.90 21.09 10.14
CA PRO A 138 -0.88 19.79 10.80
C PRO A 138 -2.30 19.33 11.17
N SER A 139 -2.65 18.13 10.74
CA SER A 139 -3.99 17.57 10.88
C SER A 139 -3.93 16.18 11.49
N ILE A 140 -5.01 15.79 12.19
CA ILE A 140 -5.19 14.42 12.66
C ILE A 140 -5.15 13.39 11.52
N PHE A 141 -5.36 13.83 10.27
CA PHE A 141 -5.32 12.98 9.08
C PHE A 141 -3.93 12.90 8.42
N ASN A 142 -2.90 13.56 8.95
CA ASN A 142 -1.53 13.51 8.41
C ASN A 142 -1.01 12.07 8.29
N HIS A 143 -1.39 11.19 9.21
CA HIS A 143 -1.02 9.79 9.21
C HIS A 143 -1.58 9.01 8.00
N LEU A 144 -2.65 9.50 7.38
CA LEU A 144 -3.28 8.88 6.22
C LEU A 144 -2.62 9.30 4.90
N MET A 145 -1.73 10.30 4.90
CA MET A 145 -0.95 10.66 3.70
C MET A 145 -0.03 9.50 3.28
N TRP A 146 0.32 9.47 2.00
CA TRP A 146 1.24 8.47 1.47
C TRP A 146 2.68 8.98 1.47
N VAL A 147 3.63 8.11 1.80
CA VAL A 147 5.08 8.40 1.87
C VAL A 147 5.86 7.26 1.25
N LYS A 148 7.09 7.52 0.78
CA LYS A 148 7.91 6.49 0.13
C LYS A 148 8.69 5.69 1.18
N MET A 149 8.63 4.37 1.11
CA MET A 149 9.37 3.47 2.00
C MET A 149 9.83 2.22 1.23
N PRO A 150 11.08 1.78 1.38
CA PRO A 150 11.51 0.49 0.84
C PRO A 150 10.70 -0.66 1.46
N VAL A 151 10.36 -1.68 0.67
CA VAL A 151 9.56 -2.82 1.17
C VAL A 151 10.18 -3.48 2.40
N TYR A 152 11.50 -3.69 2.43
CA TYR A 152 12.16 -4.27 3.61
C TYR A 152 11.92 -3.46 4.89
N LEU A 153 11.94 -2.13 4.77
CA LEU A 153 11.73 -1.22 5.89
C LEU A 153 10.26 -1.22 6.32
N ALA A 154 9.34 -1.40 5.37
CA ALA A 154 7.91 -1.54 5.67
C ALA A 154 7.60 -2.84 6.41
N LEU A 155 8.30 -3.94 6.11
CA LEU A 155 8.20 -5.21 6.85
C LEU A 155 8.85 -5.09 8.24
N GLU A 156 9.99 -4.43 8.34
CA GLU A 156 10.63 -4.13 9.63
C GLU A 156 9.67 -3.32 10.52
N ARG A 157 8.97 -2.34 9.94
CA ARG A 157 7.94 -1.53 10.61
C ARG A 157 6.80 -2.37 11.18
N THR A 158 6.32 -3.39 10.45
CA THR A 158 5.26 -4.28 10.97
C THR A 158 5.77 -5.19 12.09
N LYS A 159 7.04 -5.61 12.06
CA LYS A 159 7.66 -6.38 13.15
C LYS A 159 7.74 -5.55 14.43
N LEU A 160 8.27 -4.33 14.37
CA LEU A 160 8.39 -3.44 15.54
C LEU A 160 7.03 -3.13 16.18
N TRP A 161 5.97 -3.04 15.39
CA TRP A 161 4.61 -2.87 15.92
C TRP A 161 4.21 -4.06 16.80
N LYS A 162 4.42 -5.28 16.32
CA LYS A 162 4.06 -6.52 17.04
C LYS A 162 4.87 -6.73 18.32
N GLU A 163 6.09 -6.21 18.37
CA GLU A 163 6.93 -6.27 19.58
C GLU A 163 6.40 -5.35 20.69
N SER A 164 5.61 -4.33 20.35
CA SER A 164 5.17 -3.28 21.27
C SER A 164 3.65 -3.25 21.51
N HIS A 165 2.88 -4.01 20.74
CA HIS A 165 1.43 -4.01 20.79
C HIS A 165 0.90 -5.44 20.74
N ASP A 166 0.04 -5.77 21.70
CA ASP A 166 -0.76 -6.98 21.64
C ASP A 166 -1.86 -6.84 20.58
N GLY A 167 -2.05 -7.90 19.80
CA GLY A 167 -3.13 -8.02 18.83
C GLY A 167 -2.71 -7.97 17.37
N ASN A 168 -3.70 -7.80 16.50
CA ASN A 168 -3.51 -7.91 15.06
C ASN A 168 -2.85 -6.67 14.45
N LEU A 169 -2.13 -6.88 13.34
CA LEU A 169 -1.60 -5.78 12.53
C LEU A 169 -2.76 -4.90 12.01
N PRO A 170 -2.70 -3.58 12.22
CA PRO A 170 -3.72 -2.69 11.73
C PRO A 170 -3.59 -2.46 10.22
N GLU A 171 -4.74 -2.24 9.57
CA GLU A 171 -4.86 -1.98 8.12
C GLU A 171 -3.87 -0.94 7.64
N TRP A 172 -3.83 0.22 8.31
CA TRP A 172 -2.97 1.35 7.97
C TRP A 172 -1.47 1.05 7.99
N LEU A 173 -1.04 0.00 8.69
CA LEU A 173 0.35 -0.40 8.76
C LEU A 173 0.74 -1.35 7.63
N THR A 174 -0.24 -2.10 7.13
CA THR A 174 -0.08 -3.10 6.07
C THR A 174 -0.43 -2.57 4.68
N GLU A 175 -1.27 -1.54 4.58
CA GLU A 175 -1.69 -0.99 3.29
C GLU A 175 -0.56 -0.20 2.63
N PHE A 176 -0.46 -0.37 1.32
CA PHE A 176 0.46 0.36 0.48
C PHE A 176 -0.09 0.53 -0.94
N TYR A 177 0.53 1.41 -1.70
CA TYR A 177 0.11 1.75 -3.05
C TYR A 177 1.28 1.58 -4.03
N LEU A 178 1.00 0.89 -5.13
CA LEU A 178 1.91 0.73 -6.27
C LEU A 178 1.46 1.62 -7.41
N MET A 179 2.36 2.47 -7.90
CA MET A 179 2.25 3.14 -9.19
C MET A 179 2.44 2.11 -10.31
N GLU A 180 1.99 2.47 -11.51
CA GLU A 180 2.03 1.60 -12.69
C GLU A 180 3.41 1.02 -12.98
N GLN A 181 4.48 1.84 -12.91
CA GLN A 181 5.84 1.34 -13.17
C GLN A 181 6.27 0.25 -12.18
N GLN A 182 5.76 0.28 -10.95
CA GLN A 182 6.12 -0.68 -9.91
C GLN A 182 5.37 -2.02 -10.08
N LEU A 183 4.33 -2.08 -10.92
CA LEU A 183 3.67 -3.34 -11.23
C LEU A 183 4.51 -4.25 -12.13
N GLU A 184 5.39 -3.67 -12.94
CA GLU A 184 6.29 -4.41 -13.85
C GLU A 184 7.35 -5.22 -13.08
N THR A 185 7.67 -4.80 -11.85
CA THR A 185 8.65 -5.48 -11.00
C THR A 185 8.07 -6.69 -10.25
N LEU A 186 6.75 -6.88 -10.32
CA LEU A 186 6.08 -7.96 -9.62
C LEU A 186 6.37 -9.31 -10.26
N LYS A 187 6.87 -10.24 -9.46
CA LYS A 187 6.87 -11.66 -9.79
C LYS A 187 5.51 -12.25 -9.44
N LYS A 188 4.72 -12.52 -10.47
CA LYS A 188 3.52 -13.34 -10.34
C LYS A 188 3.97 -14.80 -10.30
N PHE A 189 3.60 -15.53 -9.25
CA PHE A 189 3.73 -16.99 -9.32
C PHE A 189 2.78 -17.46 -10.44
N PRO A 190 3.21 -18.32 -11.37
CA PRO A 190 2.25 -18.98 -12.23
C PRO A 190 1.27 -19.75 -11.33
N PHE A 191 -0.03 -19.51 -11.56
CA PHE A 191 -1.08 -20.41 -11.09
C PHE A 191 -0.82 -21.77 -11.75
N PHE A 192 0.00 -22.62 -11.13
CA PHE A 192 -0.12 -24.04 -11.39
C PHE A 192 -1.42 -24.47 -10.73
N SER A 193 -2.48 -24.49 -11.53
CA SER A 193 -3.61 -25.38 -11.26
C SER A 193 -3.01 -26.74 -10.91
N LEU A 194 -3.31 -27.29 -9.73
CA LEU A 194 -2.85 -28.63 -9.33
C LEU A 194 -3.17 -29.68 -10.40
N ASN A 195 -4.17 -29.44 -11.26
CA ASN A 195 -4.54 -30.29 -12.38
C ASN A 195 -3.50 -30.32 -13.52
N SER A 196 -2.66 -29.29 -13.69
CA SER A 196 -1.61 -29.28 -14.74
C SER A 196 -0.29 -29.90 -14.29
N LEU A 197 -0.08 -30.08 -12.98
CA LEU A 197 1.05 -30.84 -12.44
C LEU A 197 0.77 -32.34 -12.50
N ILE A 198 -0.47 -32.76 -12.23
CA ILE A 198 -0.88 -34.17 -12.28
C ILE A 198 -0.80 -34.71 -13.71
N SER A 199 -1.21 -33.95 -14.74
CA SER A 199 -1.12 -34.41 -16.14
C SER A 199 0.32 -34.55 -16.66
N ARG A 200 1.28 -33.84 -16.06
CA ARG A 200 2.71 -33.98 -16.37
C ARG A 200 3.38 -35.12 -15.60
N LEU A 201 2.87 -35.45 -14.42
CA LEU A 201 3.35 -36.55 -13.60
C LEU A 201 2.68 -37.89 -13.95
N SER A 202 1.49 -37.88 -14.54
CA SER A 202 0.79 -39.07 -15.05
C SER A 202 1.18 -39.44 -16.49
N GLY A 203 2.36 -39.00 -16.94
CA GLY A 203 2.97 -39.43 -18.20
C GLY A 203 3.39 -40.90 -18.17
N THR A 204 2.44 -41.82 -17.95
CA THR A 204 2.58 -43.22 -18.35
C THR A 204 2.20 -43.32 -19.82
N ILE A 205 3.24 -43.46 -20.62
CA ILE A 205 3.24 -44.01 -21.97
C ILE A 205 2.49 -45.34 -21.94
N SER A 206 1.52 -45.52 -22.85
CA SER A 206 1.28 -46.81 -23.50
C SER A 206 0.65 -46.56 -24.87
N PRO A 207 1.10 -47.26 -25.93
CA PRO A 207 0.33 -47.39 -27.17
C PRO A 207 -0.98 -48.16 -26.94
#